data_AF-A0A2P1BNN6-F1
#
_entry.id   AF-A0A2P1BNN6-F1
#
_cell.length_a   1.000
_cell.length_b   1.000
_cell.length_c   1.000
_cell.angle_alpha   90.00
_cell.angle_beta   90.00
_cell.angle_gamma   90.00
#
_symmetry.space_group_name_H-M   'P 1'
#
loop_
_entity.id
_entity.type
_entity.pdbx_description
1 polymer ?
#
loop_
_entity_poly.entity_id
_entity_poly.type
_entity_poly.pdbx_seq_one_letter_code
_entity_poly.pdbx_strand_id
1 'polypeptide(L)'
;MLFGRPTDPSQPASNDNPPQAFHLYTMRRAIEEKFILDVLKGYVPYKTAFNLSKQLEDSKRVSGKAAKRARTVDVIASHQCDPEGTVYR
;
A
#
# COMPACT_ATOMS: atom_id res chain seq x y z
N MET A 1 23.75 -28.67 10.78
CA MET A 1 24.69 -27.69 10.20
C MET A 1 24.28 -26.31 10.66
N LEU A 2 25.11 -25.67 11.49
CA LEU A 2 24.89 -24.31 11.99
C LEU A 2 25.73 -23.36 11.14
N PHE A 3 25.11 -22.37 10.52
CA PHE A 3 25.78 -21.39 9.65
C PHE A 3 26.70 -20.49 10.48
N GLY A 4 27.94 -20.29 10.02
CA GLY A 4 28.92 -19.46 10.74
C GLY A 4 30.36 -19.85 10.44
N ARG A 5 31.32 -19.07 10.94
CA ARG A 5 32.74 -19.43 11.00
C ARG A 5 33.08 -19.86 12.43
N PRO A 6 33.85 -20.94 12.65
CA PRO A 6 34.31 -21.30 13.99
C PRO A 6 35.01 -20.13 14.67
N THR A 7 34.88 -20.03 15.99
CA THR A 7 35.50 -18.95 16.78
C THR A 7 37.02 -19.06 16.74
N ASP A 8 37.55 -20.29 16.77
CA ASP A 8 38.94 -20.61 16.48
C ASP A 8 39.04 -21.33 15.11
N PRO A 9 39.70 -20.73 14.09
CA PRO A 9 39.81 -21.31 12.75
C PRO A 9 40.76 -22.51 12.66
N SER A 10 41.58 -22.75 13.69
CA SER A 10 42.48 -23.91 13.74
C SER A 10 41.77 -25.20 14.20
N GLN A 11 40.56 -25.08 14.77
CA GLN A 11 39.80 -26.19 15.32
C GLN A 11 38.48 -26.39 14.56
N PRO A 12 38.00 -27.64 14.43
CA PRO A 12 36.71 -27.92 13.79
C PRO A 12 35.54 -27.39 14.64
N ALA A 13 34.36 -27.27 14.03
CA ALA A 13 33.14 -26.85 14.72
C ALA A 13 32.70 -27.92 15.74
N SER A 14 32.60 -27.53 17.01
CA SER A 14 32.22 -28.39 18.14
C SER A 14 31.35 -27.58 19.12
N ASN A 15 30.79 -28.22 20.14
CA ASN A 15 30.10 -27.52 21.24
C ASN A 15 31.02 -26.49 21.93
N ASP A 16 32.32 -26.79 22.01
CA ASP A 16 33.34 -25.91 22.59
C ASP A 16 33.90 -24.87 21.60
N ASN A 17 33.63 -25.05 20.30
CA ASN A 17 34.00 -24.11 19.24
C ASN A 17 32.80 -23.84 18.34
N PRO A 18 31.76 -23.15 18.86
CA PRO A 18 30.55 -22.91 18.11
C PRO A 18 30.84 -21.95 16.95
N PRO A 19 30.20 -22.15 15.78
CA PRO A 19 30.30 -21.22 14.68
C PRO A 19 29.60 -19.90 15.00
N GLN A 20 30.29 -18.78 14.76
CA GLN A 20 29.78 -17.41 14.89
C GLN A 20 29.38 -16.82 13.53
N ALA A 21 28.47 -15.83 13.56
CA ALA A 21 28.07 -15.09 12.37
C ALA A 21 29.28 -14.36 11.75
N PHE A 22 29.51 -14.57 10.45
CA PHE A 22 30.71 -14.09 9.74
C PHE A 22 30.52 -12.73 9.04
N HIS A 23 29.40 -12.06 9.28
CA HIS A 23 29.10 -10.76 8.69
C HIS A 23 29.07 -9.69 9.78
N LEU A 24 30.16 -8.93 9.89
CA LEU A 24 30.21 -7.65 10.62
C LEU A 24 29.57 -6.52 9.81
N TYR A 25 28.58 -6.85 8.98
CA TYR A 25 27.87 -5.89 8.18
C TYR A 25 26.46 -5.79 8.74
N THR A 26 26.23 -4.77 9.56
CA THR A 26 24.94 -4.60 10.23
C THR A 26 23.84 -4.47 9.18
N MET A 27 22.68 -5.08 9.43
CA MET A 27 21.51 -4.90 8.56
C MET A 27 21.17 -3.41 8.35
N ARG A 28 21.45 -2.58 9.36
CA ARG A 28 21.33 -1.13 9.28
C ARG A 28 22.21 -0.52 8.17
N ARG A 29 23.48 -0.89 8.10
CA ARG A 29 24.40 -0.44 7.02
C ARG A 29 23.95 -0.92 5.64
N ALA A 30 23.46 -2.16 5.55
CA ALA A 30 22.91 -2.70 4.30
C ALA A 30 21.69 -1.91 3.77
N ILE A 31 20.91 -1.31 4.67
CA ILE A 31 19.81 -0.41 4.29
C ILE A 31 20.32 0.99 3.95
N GLU A 32 21.28 1.53 4.71
CA GLU A 32 21.88 2.86 4.50
C GLU A 32 22.59 2.94 3.14
N GLU A 33 23.36 1.90 2.78
CA GLU A 33 24.09 1.78 1.50
C GLU A 33 23.22 1.23 0.36
N LYS A 34 21.92 0.99 0.59
CA LYS A 34 20.95 0.50 -0.41
C LYS A 34 21.28 -0.89 -0.99
N PHE A 35 22.03 -1.71 -0.27
CA PHE A 35 22.26 -3.11 -0.63
C PHE A 35 20.98 -3.96 -0.47
N ILE A 36 20.14 -3.62 0.52
CA ILE A 36 18.82 -4.25 0.74
C ILE A 36 17.74 -3.17 0.62
N LEU A 37 16.66 -3.47 -0.12
CA LEU A 37 15.46 -2.66 -0.13
C LEU A 37 14.67 -2.87 1.17
N ASP A 38 14.31 -1.77 1.83
CA ASP A 38 13.45 -1.81 3.02
C ASP A 38 12.01 -2.14 2.60
N VAL A 39 11.67 -3.43 2.65
CA VAL A 39 10.34 -3.96 2.27
C VAL A 39 9.22 -3.54 3.23
N LEU A 40 9.55 -2.97 4.40
CA LEU A 40 8.56 -2.43 5.33
C LEU A 40 8.13 -1.01 4.94
N LYS A 41 8.94 -0.28 4.16
CA LYS A 41 8.52 0.99 3.57
C LYS A 41 7.46 0.74 2.50
N GLY A 42 6.22 0.99 2.88
CA GLY A 42 5.05 0.74 2.03
C GLY A 42 4.23 -0.47 2.44
N TYR A 43 4.51 -1.09 3.59
CA TYR A 43 3.65 -2.13 4.13
C TYR A 43 2.30 -1.53 4.54
N VAL A 44 1.25 -1.86 3.78
CA VAL A 44 -0.13 -1.53 4.12
C VAL A 44 -0.78 -2.76 4.73
N PRO A 45 -1.15 -2.73 6.02
CA PRO A 45 -1.86 -3.84 6.65
C PRO A 45 -3.16 -4.14 5.91
N TYR A 46 -3.50 -5.42 5.78
CA TYR A 46 -4.70 -5.87 5.08
C TYR A 46 -5.98 -5.17 5.59
N LYS A 47 -6.12 -5.04 6.92
CA LYS A 47 -7.25 -4.35 7.55
C LYS A 47 -7.40 -2.91 7.05
N THR A 48 -6.29 -2.20 6.89
CA THR A 48 -6.28 -0.82 6.40
C THR A 48 -6.69 -0.76 4.93
N ALA A 49 -6.12 -1.64 4.09
CA ALA A 49 -6.48 -1.73 2.68
C ALA A 49 -7.98 -2.08 2.48
N PHE A 50 -8.51 -3.02 3.28
CA PHE A 50 -9.91 -3.43 3.25
C PHE A 50 -10.87 -2.30 3.67
N ASN A 51 -10.53 -1.57 4.73
CA ASN A 51 -11.35 -0.45 5.17
C ASN A 51 -11.39 0.67 4.12
N LEU A 52 -10.25 0.95 3.48
CA LEU A 52 -10.16 1.94 2.41
C LEU A 52 -11.01 1.52 1.19
N SER A 53 -10.90 0.26 0.75
CA SER A 53 -11.70 -0.23 -0.39
C SER A 53 -13.20 -0.18 -0.09
N LYS A 54 -13.61 -0.56 1.11
CA LYS A 54 -15.02 -0.53 1.54
C LYS A 54 -15.60 0.89 1.56
N GLN A 55 -14.84 1.85 2.08
CA GLN A 55 -15.26 3.26 2.10
C GLN A 55 -15.45 3.83 0.67
N LEU A 56 -14.58 3.44 -0.28
CA LEU A 56 -14.71 3.84 -1.69
C LEU A 56 -15.95 3.22 -2.35
N GLU A 57 -16.28 1.97 -2.04
CA GLU A 57 -17.51 1.36 -2.54
C GLU A 57 -18.77 2.00 -1.97
N ASP A 58 -18.79 2.26 -0.66
CA ASP A 58 -19.97 2.80 0.01
C ASP A 58 -20.23 4.27 -0.37
N SER A 59 -19.18 5.07 -0.61
CA SER A 59 -19.30 6.44 -1.13
C SER A 59 -19.78 6.50 -2.58
N LYS A 60 -19.45 5.50 -3.42
CA LYS A 60 -19.97 5.39 -4.79
C LYS A 60 -21.44 4.97 -4.83
N ARG A 61 -21.95 4.33 -3.77
CA ARG A 61 -23.33 3.84 -3.69
C ARG A 61 -24.29 4.96 -3.27
N VAL A 62 -24.82 5.70 -4.24
CA VAL A 62 -25.99 6.56 -4.02
C VAL A 62 -27.28 5.73 -4.03
N SER A 63 -28.20 5.98 -3.09
CA SER A 63 -29.51 5.30 -3.07
C SER A 63 -30.29 5.59 -4.36
N GLY A 64 -31.08 4.62 -4.86
CA GLY A 64 -31.81 4.78 -6.14
C GLY A 64 -32.72 6.01 -6.20
N LYS A 65 -33.26 6.45 -5.05
CA LYS A 65 -34.05 7.70 -4.92
C LYS A 65 -33.17 8.95 -5.00
N ALA A 66 -31.96 8.93 -4.46
CA ALA A 66 -30.99 10.02 -4.61
C ALA A 66 -30.44 10.08 -6.04
N ALA A 67 -30.12 8.93 -6.65
CA ALA A 67 -29.63 8.84 -8.02
C ALA A 67 -30.65 9.34 -9.06
N LYS A 68 -31.93 8.96 -8.91
CA LYS A 68 -33.01 9.46 -9.77
C LYS A 68 -33.18 10.98 -9.62
N ARG A 69 -33.15 11.49 -8.39
CA ARG A 69 -33.24 12.94 -8.13
C ARG A 69 -32.07 13.69 -8.76
N ALA A 70 -30.83 13.26 -8.51
CA ALA A 70 -29.62 13.84 -9.12
C ALA A 70 -29.71 13.85 -10.65
N ARG A 71 -30.06 12.72 -11.27
CA ARG A 71 -30.28 12.66 -12.72
C ARG A 71 -31.38 13.62 -13.20
N THR A 72 -32.46 13.78 -12.46
CA THR A 72 -33.55 14.69 -12.81
C THR A 72 -33.15 16.16 -12.65
N VAL A 73 -32.45 16.55 -11.56
CA VAL A 73 -31.97 17.94 -11.43
C VAL A 73 -30.89 18.27 -12.46
N ASP A 74 -30.00 17.34 -12.80
CA ASP A 74 -28.99 17.54 -13.86
C ASP A 74 -29.65 17.73 -15.23
N VAL A 75 -30.71 16.97 -15.53
CA VAL A 75 -31.47 17.10 -16.79
C VAL A 75 -32.28 18.39 -16.82
N ILE A 76 -32.85 18.84 -15.69
CA ILE A 76 -33.59 20.10 -15.63
C ILE A 76 -32.63 21.29 -15.77
N ALA A 77 -31.46 21.23 -15.14
CA ALA A 77 -30.44 22.28 -15.21
C ALA A 77 -29.83 22.43 -16.61
N SER A 78 -29.78 21.34 -17.40
CA SER A 78 -29.41 21.44 -18.82
C SER A 78 -30.51 21.99 -19.73
N HIS A 79 -31.74 22.15 -19.21
CA HIS A 79 -32.92 22.63 -19.95
C HIS A 79 -33.46 23.98 -19.45
N GLN A 80 -32.72 24.74 -18.61
CA GLN A 80 -32.91 26.20 -18.52
C GLN A 80 -32.24 26.82 -19.76
N CYS A 81 -32.92 27.01 -20.90
CA CYS A 81 -33.95 28.02 -21.17
C CYS A 81 -33.43 29.42 -20.82
N ASP A 82 -32.74 30.01 -21.81
CA ASP A 82 -32.40 31.43 -21.84
C ASP A 82 -33.69 32.27 -21.77
N PRO A 83 -33.67 33.45 -21.12
CA PRO A 83 -34.86 34.31 -20.98
C PRO A 83 -35.37 34.90 -22.30
N GLU A 84 -34.64 34.76 -23.41
CA GLU A 84 -34.99 35.24 -24.74
C GLU A 84 -35.21 34.03 -25.66
N GLY A 85 -36.45 33.52 -25.69
CA GLY A 85 -36.82 32.24 -26.30
C GLY A 85 -36.50 32.08 -27.78
N THR A 86 -35.25 31.73 -28.10
CA THR A 86 -34.85 31.25 -29.42
C THR A 86 -34.10 29.93 -29.27
N VAL A 87 -34.75 28.84 -29.69
CA VAL A 87 -34.17 27.49 -29.72
C VAL A 87 -33.17 27.42 -30.87
N TYR A 88 -31.88 27.23 -30.57
CA TYR A 88 -30.91 26.75 -31.56
C TYR A 88 -30.69 25.24 -31.37
N ARG A 89 -30.69 24.55 -32.51
CA ARG A 89 -30.65 23.09 -32.66
C ARG A 89 -29.32 22.49 -32.23
#